data_AF-A0A183GHW5-F1
#
_entry.id   AF-A0A183GHW5-F1
#
_cell.length_a   1.000
_cell.length_b   1.000
_cell.length_c   1.000
_cell.angle_alpha   90.00
_cell.angle_beta   90.00
_cell.angle_gamma   90.00
#
_symmetry.space_group_name_H-M   'P 1'
#
loop_
_entity.id
_entity.type
_entity.pdbx_description
1 polymer ?
#
loop_
_entity_poly.entity_id
_entity_poly.type
_entity_poly.pdbx_seq_one_letter_code
_entity_poly.pdbx_strand_id
1 'polypeptide(L)'
;MGFHDHPILAIQAAYGSGKTVIGAFIAATFAHSRQLVIVTTTTNIAYAQIRDTLLRLTEFRHLPLHRFVADSALVDGAPTTPVDLRIILRPLTEDYGDKMEEEDVDCCQSYINGRAVQS
;
A
#
# COMPACT_ATOMS: atom_id res chain seq x y z
N MET A 1 1.55 26.53 8.51
CA MET A 1 2.85 26.22 7.89
C MET A 1 2.58 25.18 6.82
N GLY A 2 2.46 25.61 5.57
CA GLY A 2 2.03 24.76 4.46
C GLY A 2 3.21 24.43 3.55
N PHE A 3 3.35 23.16 3.20
CA PHE A 3 4.23 22.67 2.14
C PHE A 3 3.66 23.01 0.75
N HIS A 4 3.16 24.24 0.54
CA HIS A 4 2.49 24.61 -0.70
C HIS A 4 3.44 24.79 -1.89
N ASP A 5 4.73 25.02 -1.65
CA ASP A 5 5.69 25.34 -2.73
C ASP A 5 6.63 24.20 -3.11
N HIS A 6 6.61 23.07 -2.39
CA HIS A 6 7.54 21.95 -2.63
C HIS A 6 6.80 20.61 -2.48
N PRO A 7 6.32 19.99 -3.57
CA PRO A 7 5.59 18.71 -3.53
C PRO A 7 6.50 17.50 -3.23
N ILE A 8 7.79 17.73 -2.95
CA ILE A 8 8.79 16.70 -2.74
C ILE A 8 9.48 16.94 -1.40
N LEU A 9 9.39 15.95 -0.52
CA LEU A 9 10.08 15.91 0.77
C LEU A 9 11.13 14.79 0.74
N ALA A 10 12.39 15.15 0.99
CA ALA A 10 13.47 14.20 1.18
C ALA A 10 13.92 14.18 2.65
N ILE A 11 13.88 13.01 3.30
CA ILE A 11 14.29 12.84 4.70
C ILE A 11 15.59 12.01 4.72
N GLN A 12 16.71 12.68 4.96
CA GLN A 12 18.00 12.01 5.17
C GLN A 12 18.34 11.98 6.67
N ALA A 13 18.57 10.80 7.21
CA ALA A 13 18.97 10.61 8.60
C ALA A 13 19.76 9.31 8.79
N ALA A 14 20.50 9.18 9.90
CA ALA A 14 21.37 8.02 10.18
C ALA A 14 20.60 6.71 10.39
N TYR A 15 21.25 5.56 10.24
CA TYR A 15 20.63 4.26 10.57
C TYR A 15 20.12 4.26 12.02
N GLY A 16 18.95 3.67 12.27
CA GLY A 16 18.32 3.67 13.60
C GLY A 16 17.62 4.97 14.02
N SER A 17 17.66 6.04 13.21
CA SER A 17 17.07 7.34 13.56
C SER A 17 15.54 7.43 13.43
N GLY A 18 14.84 6.31 13.23
CA GLY A 18 13.38 6.29 13.13
C GLY A 18 12.78 6.84 11.83
N LYS A 19 13.55 6.95 10.73
CA LYS A 19 13.04 7.43 9.41
C LYS A 19 11.77 6.73 8.96
N THR A 20 11.71 5.41 9.14
CA THR A 20 10.56 4.59 8.77
C THR A 20 9.32 4.97 9.58
N VAL A 21 9.51 5.25 10.88
CA VAL A 21 8.43 5.66 11.77
C VAL A 21 7.90 7.05 11.39
N ILE A 22 8.81 8.00 11.15
CA ILE A 22 8.46 9.35 10.71
C ILE A 22 7.76 9.31 9.34
N GLY A 23 8.28 8.53 8.39
CA GLY A 23 7.68 8.36 7.07
C GLY A 23 6.26 7.78 7.14
N ALA A 24 6.05 6.78 7.98
CA ALA A 24 4.72 6.23 8.22
C ALA A 24 3.77 7.26 8.84
N PHE A 25 4.23 8.04 9.82
CA PHE A 25 3.43 9.10 10.45
C PHE A 25 3.03 10.21 9.46
N ILE A 26 3.98 10.65 8.62
CA ILE A 26 3.71 11.65 7.57
C ILE A 26 2.71 11.10 6.57
N ALA A 27 2.91 9.87 6.09
CA ALA A 27 1.99 9.22 5.16
C ALA A 27 0.57 9.12 5.74
N ALA A 28 0.45 8.72 7.01
CA ALA A 28 -0.83 8.63 7.69
C ALA A 28 -1.52 9.99 7.85
N THR A 29 -0.77 11.05 8.17
CA THR A 29 -1.29 12.41 8.30
C THR A 29 -1.89 12.93 6.99
N PHE A 30 -1.21 12.70 5.86
CA PHE A 30 -1.71 13.08 4.54
C PHE A 30 -2.92 12.24 4.12
N ALA A 31 -2.87 10.91 4.34
CA ALA A 31 -3.99 10.02 4.05
C ALA A 31 -5.23 10.36 4.89
N HIS A 32 -5.05 10.76 6.15
CA HIS A 32 -6.13 11.24 7.02
C HIS A 32 -6.80 12.51 6.46
N SER A 33 -6.05 13.34 5.73
CA SER A 33 -6.55 14.53 5.04
C SER A 33 -7.22 14.21 3.69
N ARG A 34 -7.64 12.95 3.47
CA ARG A 34 -8.25 12.41 2.25
C ARG A 34 -7.39 12.52 0.98
N GLN A 35 -6.07 12.52 1.13
CA GLN A 35 -5.16 12.45 0.00
C GLN A 35 -4.76 11.01 -0.30
N LEU A 36 -4.64 10.66 -1.58
CA LEU A 36 -4.01 9.40 -1.98
C LEU A 36 -2.52 9.48 -1.68
N VAL A 37 -2.01 8.57 -0.85
CA VAL A 37 -0.59 8.49 -0.51
C VAL A 37 -0.01 7.19 -1.02
N ILE A 38 0.99 7.31 -1.89
CA ILE A 38 1.77 6.17 -2.36
C ILE A 38 3.06 6.10 -1.56
N VAL A 39 3.24 5.01 -0.82
CA VAL A 39 4.46 4.75 -0.08
C VAL A 39 5.29 3.70 -0.83
N THR A 40 6.50 4.08 -1.23
CA THR A 40 7.45 3.16 -1.88
C THR A 40 8.61 2.86 -0.94
N THR A 41 9.11 1.63 -1.00
CA THR A 41 10.27 1.20 -0.22
C THR A 41 11.13 0.28 -1.07
N THR A 42 12.45 0.34 -0.87
CA THR A 42 13.40 -0.52 -1.61
C THR A 42 13.39 -1.97 -1.16
N THR A 43 12.82 -2.29 0.02
CA THR A 43 12.78 -3.65 0.57
C THR A 43 11.43 -3.97 1.20
N ASN A 44 11.02 -5.24 1.13
CA ASN A 44 9.82 -5.73 1.81
C ASN A 44 9.91 -5.61 3.35
N ILE A 45 11.12 -5.63 3.92
CA ILE A 45 11.35 -5.43 5.35
C ILE A 45 10.99 -3.99 5.74
N ALA A 46 11.42 -2.99 4.95
CA ALA A 46 11.07 -1.61 5.19
C ALA A 46 9.55 -1.38 5.10
N TYR A 47 8.88 -2.02 4.13
CA TYR A 47 7.42 -2.01 4.07
C TYR A 47 6.78 -2.58 5.34
N ALA A 48 7.24 -3.74 5.82
CA ALA A 48 6.69 -4.37 7.03
C ALA A 48 6.78 -3.43 8.24
N GLN A 49 7.91 -2.74 8.41
CA GLN A 49 8.09 -1.74 9.46
C GLN A 49 7.13 -0.54 9.32
N ILE A 50 6.88 -0.07 8.09
CA ILE A 50 5.89 1.00 7.84
C ILE A 50 4.50 0.52 8.25
N ARG A 51 4.09 -0.65 7.77
CA ARG A 51 2.79 -1.25 8.10
C ARG A 51 2.62 -1.39 9.62
N ASP A 52 3.60 -1.98 10.31
CA ASP A 52 3.53 -2.17 11.76
C ASP A 52 3.45 -0.83 12.51
N THR A 53 4.15 0.19 12.01
CA THR A 53 4.04 1.54 12.56
C THR A 53 2.61 2.09 12.37
N LEU A 54 2.05 2.01 11.17
CA LEU A 54 0.68 2.47 10.88
C LEU A 54 -0.35 1.78 11.78
N LEU A 55 -0.23 0.47 11.98
CA LEU A 55 -1.14 -0.29 12.85
C LEU A 55 -1.02 0.09 14.34
N ARG A 56 0.18 0.54 14.76
CA ARG A 56 0.43 1.01 16.13
C ARG A 56 -0.09 2.43 16.37
N LEU A 57 -0.22 3.26 15.33
CA LEU A 57 -0.80 4.60 15.42
C LEU A 57 -2.33 4.51 15.52
N THR A 58 -2.86 4.47 16.74
CA THR A 58 -4.29 4.28 17.00
C THR A 58 -5.20 5.28 16.31
N GLU A 59 -4.73 6.53 16.15
CA GLU A 59 -5.44 7.62 15.48
C GLU A 59 -5.60 7.42 13.97
N PHE A 60 -4.84 6.50 13.36
CA PHE A 60 -4.83 6.25 11.92
C PHE A 60 -5.27 4.83 11.54
N ARG A 61 -5.75 4.03 12.50
CA ARG A 61 -6.16 2.63 12.27
C ARG A 61 -7.32 2.47 11.29
N HIS A 62 -8.11 3.52 11.09
CA HIS A 62 -9.23 3.54 10.13
C HIS A 62 -8.79 3.80 8.69
N LEU A 63 -7.52 4.13 8.44
CA LEU A 63 -7.05 4.40 7.09
C LEU A 63 -7.05 3.10 6.26
N PRO A 64 -7.65 3.11 5.06
CA PRO A 64 -7.56 1.98 4.15
C PRO A 64 -6.11 1.82 3.69
N LEU A 65 -5.53 0.66 3.97
CA LEU A 65 -4.19 0.30 3.55
C LEU A 65 -4.29 -0.77 2.47
N HIS A 66 -3.62 -0.54 1.34
CA HIS A 66 -3.48 -1.52 0.26
C HIS A 66 -2.00 -1.71 -0.05
N ARG A 67 -1.62 -2.96 -0.38
CA ARG A 67 -0.23 -3.30 -0.71
C ARG A 67 -0.15 -3.94 -2.09
N PHE A 68 0.69 -3.36 -2.95
CA PHE A 68 1.16 -4.05 -4.14
C PHE A 68 2.41 -4.88 -3.80
N VAL A 69 2.42 -6.15 -4.19
CA VAL A 69 3.59 -7.04 -4.11
C VAL A 69 3.78 -7.70 -5.47
N ALA A 70 5.01 -7.66 -5.98
CA ALA A 70 5.37 -8.37 -7.21
C ALA A 70 5.35 -9.88 -6.98
N ASP A 71 4.97 -10.67 -7.98
CA ASP A 71 4.91 -12.13 -7.84
C ASP A 71 6.29 -12.76 -7.60
N SER A 72 7.35 -12.20 -8.19
CA SER A 72 8.74 -12.60 -7.90
C SER A 72 9.09 -12.47 -6.41
N ALA A 73 8.66 -11.38 -5.76
CA ALA A 73 8.89 -11.20 -4.33
C ALA A 73 8.14 -12.24 -3.50
N LEU A 74 6.98 -12.73 -3.95
CA LEU A 74 6.25 -13.82 -3.30
C LEU A 74 6.98 -15.16 -3.47
N VAL A 75 7.54 -15.42 -4.66
CA VAL A 75 8.39 -16.60 -4.91
C VAL A 75 9.62 -16.59 -4.00
N ASP A 76 10.20 -15.42 -3.76
CA ASP A 76 11.33 -15.23 -2.83
C ASP A 76 10.93 -15.27 -1.34
N GLY A 77 9.68 -15.63 -1.04
CA GLY A 77 9.20 -15.85 0.33
C GLY A 77 8.75 -14.59 1.07
N ALA A 78 8.42 -13.50 0.37
CA ALA A 78 7.83 -12.34 1.01
C ALA A 78 6.49 -12.72 1.69
N PRO A 79 6.23 -12.23 2.92
CA PRO A 79 4.99 -12.55 3.62
C PRO A 79 3.80 -11.90 2.89
N THR A 80 2.74 -12.69 2.72
CA THR A 80 1.43 -12.21 2.26
C THR A 80 0.67 -11.58 3.41
N THR A 81 -0.17 -10.60 3.09
CA THR A 81 -1.00 -9.91 4.08
C THR A 81 -2.42 -9.72 3.56
N PRO A 82 -3.44 -9.66 4.43
CA PRO A 82 -4.83 -9.45 3.99
C PRO A 82 -5.05 -8.15 3.20
N VAL A 83 -4.11 -7.19 3.29
CA VAL A 83 -4.17 -5.93 2.55
C VAL A 83 -3.51 -5.99 1.16
N ASP A 84 -2.99 -7.14 0.75
CA ASP A 84 -2.36 -7.30 -0.55
C ASP A 84 -3.40 -7.21 -1.66
N LEU A 85 -3.14 -6.40 -2.69
CA LEU A 85 -4.05 -6.20 -3.82
C LEU A 85 -4.39 -7.52 -4.53
N ARG A 86 -3.46 -8.47 -4.58
CA ARG A 86 -3.71 -9.82 -5.11
C ARG A 86 -4.80 -10.57 -4.33
N ILE A 87 -4.86 -10.36 -3.02
CA ILE A 87 -5.84 -11.00 -2.12
C ILE A 87 -7.17 -10.25 -2.14
N ILE A 88 -7.15 -8.92 -2.32
CA ILE A 88 -8.36 -8.09 -2.31
C ILE A 88 -9.10 -8.13 -3.66
N LEU A 89 -8.39 -7.95 -4.77
CA LEU A 89 -9.02 -7.67 -6.06
C LEU A 89 -9.75 -8.87 -6.64
N ARG A 90 -9.31 -10.11 -6.35
CA ARG A 90 -10.00 -11.31 -6.84
C ARG A 90 -11.39 -11.48 -6.20
N PRO A 91 -11.53 -11.56 -4.87
CA PRO A 91 -12.84 -11.59 -4.23
C PRO A 91 -13.69 -10.35 -4.54
N LEU A 92 -13.06 -9.18 -4.71
CA LEU A 92 -13.80 -7.97 -5.06
C LEU A 92 -14.60 -8.14 -6.35
N THR A 93 -13.97 -8.69 -7.39
CA THR A 93 -14.64 -8.98 -8.67
C THR A 93 -15.62 -10.14 -8.56
N GLU A 94 -15.27 -11.21 -7.84
CA GLU A 94 -16.10 -12.42 -7.69
C GLU A 94 -17.38 -12.15 -6.88
N ASP A 95 -17.29 -11.40 -5.78
CA ASP A 95 -18.38 -11.21 -4.82
C ASP A 95 -19.20 -9.93 -5.05
N TYR A 96 -18.62 -8.93 -5.73
CA TYR A 96 -19.23 -7.59 -5.90
C TYR A 96 -19.22 -7.06 -7.33
N GLY A 97 -18.82 -7.86 -8.32
CA GLY A 97 -18.75 -7.43 -9.72
C GLY A 97 -20.09 -6.91 -10.27
N ASP A 98 -21.23 -7.40 -9.74
CA ASP A 98 -22.58 -6.94 -10.06
C ASP A 98 -22.89 -5.50 -9.59
N LYS A 99 -22.09 -4.98 -8.65
CA LYS A 99 -22.23 -3.64 -8.05
C LYS A 99 -21.15 -2.67 -8.52
N MET A 100 -20.27 -3.11 -9.41
CA MET A 100 -19.17 -2.32 -9.96
C MET A 100 -19.54 -1.84 -11.37
N GLU A 101 -18.93 -0.73 -11.79
CA GLU A 101 -18.99 -0.30 -13.17
C GLU A 101 -18.22 -1.30 -14.06
N GLU A 102 -18.67 -1.47 -15.30
CA GLU A 102 -18.06 -2.44 -16.25
C GLU A 102 -16.56 -2.19 -16.43
N GLU A 103 -16.13 -0.94 -16.49
CA GLU A 103 -14.72 -0.55 -16.59
C GLU A 103 -13.89 -0.97 -15.36
N ASP A 104 -14.45 -0.91 -14.15
CA ASP A 104 -13.77 -1.32 -12.93
C ASP A 104 -13.63 -2.85 -12.85
N VAL A 105 -14.66 -3.58 -13.30
CA VAL A 105 -14.63 -5.04 -13.43
C VAL A 105 -13.54 -5.46 -14.42
N ASP A 106 -13.51 -4.84 -15.60
CA ASP A 106 -12.50 -5.10 -16.63
C ASP A 106 -11.08 -4.81 -16.13
N CYS A 107 -10.89 -3.71 -15.41
CA CYS A 107 -9.61 -3.34 -14.81
C CYS A 107 -9.13 -4.41 -13.80
N CYS A 108 -10.02 -4.85 -12.91
CA CYS A 108 -9.69 -5.91 -11.95
C CYS A 108 -9.40 -7.24 -12.64
N GLN A 109 -10.21 -7.61 -13.64
CA GLN A 109 -10.05 -8.86 -14.38
C GLN A 109 -8.74 -8.87 -15.18
N SER A 110 -8.37 -7.75 -15.79
CA SER A 110 -7.08 -7.57 -16.48
C SER A 110 -5.91 -7.78 -15.50
N TYR A 111 -5.98 -7.19 -14.31
CA TYR A 111 -4.98 -7.39 -13.26
C TYR A 111 -4.88 -8.86 -12.81
N ILE A 112 -6.02 -9.52 -12.58
CA ILE A 112 -6.08 -10.93 -12.14
C ILE A 112 -5.51 -11.84 -13.23
N ASN A 113 -5.94 -11.67 -14.48
CA ASN A 113 -5.53 -12.47 -15.62
C ASN A 113 -4.03 -12.32 -15.89
N GLY A 114 -3.51 -11.08 -15.86
CA GLY A 114 -2.07 -10.81 -16.07
C GLY A 114 -1.17 -11.55 -15.08
N ARG A 115 -1.67 -11.85 -13.87
CA ARG A 115 -0.94 -12.59 -12.84
C ARG A 115 -1.19 -14.10 -12.84
N ALA A 116 -2.28 -14.58 -13.44
CA ALA A 116 -2.57 -16.00 -13.58
C ALA A 116 -1.70 -16.69 -14.64
N VAL A 117 -1.19 -15.93 -15.62
CA VAL A 117 -0.35 -16.45 -16.71
C VAL A 117 1.10 -16.74 -16.27
N GLN A 118 1.51 -16.32 -15.05
CA GLN A 118 2.87 -16.47 -14.53
C GLN A 118 3.00 -17.51 -13.40
N SER A 119 1.95 -18.30 -13.13
CA SER A 119 1.95 -19.38 -12.13
C SER A 119 2.01 -20.77 -12.74
#